data_AF-A0A9C8RI65-F1
#
_entry.id   AF-A0A9C8RI65-F1
#
_cell.length_a   1.000
_cell.length_b   1.000
_cell.length_c   1.000
_cell.angle_alpha   90.00
_cell.angle_beta   90.00
_cell.angle_gamma   90.00
#
_symmetry.space_group_name_H-M   'P 1'
#
loop_
_entity.id
_entity.type
_entity.pdbx_description
1 polymer ?
#
loop_
_entity_poly.entity_id
_entity_poly.type
_entity_poly.pdbx_seq_one_letter_code
_entity_poly.pdbx_strand_id
1 'polypeptide(L)'
;MATAGGVIFGGSLDHRFKALDESTGEVLWQTTTGDIPASFPITYMANGKQYVALVIGQPTIHAGTFMGAVTAMTGGAEGPMGQLQNSGAALVVYALE
;
A
#
# COMPACT_ATOMS: atom_id res chain seq x y z
N MET A 1 0.79 9.23 3.80
CA MET A 1 0.51 9.82 5.14
C MET A 1 1.83 10.21 5.76
N ALA A 2 2.02 11.47 6.15
CA ALA A 2 3.19 11.89 6.94
C ALA A 2 2.87 11.82 8.44
N THR A 3 3.88 11.59 9.26
CA THR A 3 3.76 11.57 10.73
C THR A 3 4.76 12.54 11.36
N ALA A 4 4.50 12.98 12.59
CA ALA A 4 5.43 13.86 13.31
C ALA A 4 6.78 13.18 13.67
N GLY A 5 6.91 11.87 13.46
CA GLY A 5 8.14 11.12 13.69
C GLY A 5 9.14 11.16 12.52
N GLY A 6 8.89 11.98 11.50
CA GLY A 6 9.79 12.08 10.35
C GLY A 6 9.60 11.00 9.29
N VAL A 7 8.44 10.33 9.28
CA VAL A 7 8.19 9.14 8.43
C VAL A 7 6.95 9.33 7.57
N ILE A 8 7.08 8.98 6.29
CA ILE A 8 5.99 8.94 5.30
C ILE A 8 5.60 7.50 5.00
N PHE A 9 4.32 7.17 5.19
CA PHE A 9 3.74 5.88 4.80
C PHE A 9 3.00 5.96 3.46
N GLY A 10 3.21 4.96 2.60
CA GLY A 10 2.57 4.88 1.28
C GLY A 10 2.49 3.47 0.73
N GLY A 11 1.41 3.19 -0.01
CA GLY A 11 1.21 1.96 -0.77
C GLY A 11 1.54 2.14 -2.25
N SER A 12 1.93 1.06 -2.92
CA SER A 12 2.14 1.01 -4.37
C SER A 12 1.38 -0.15 -5.01
N LEU A 13 1.12 -0.03 -6.32
CA LEU A 13 0.32 -1.00 -7.08
C LEU A 13 0.96 -2.40 -7.15
N ASP A 14 2.26 -2.51 -6.89
CA ASP A 14 3.00 -3.78 -6.81
C ASP A 14 2.93 -4.44 -5.42
N HIS A 15 1.83 -4.22 -4.70
CA HIS A 15 1.50 -4.78 -3.38
C HIS A 15 2.47 -4.39 -2.25
N ARG A 16 3.31 -3.37 -2.45
CA ARG A 16 4.21 -2.91 -1.39
C ARG A 16 3.57 -1.82 -0.54
N PHE A 17 3.72 -1.96 0.77
CA PHE A 17 3.48 -0.89 1.73
C PHE A 17 4.81 -0.48 2.36
N LYS A 18 5.12 0.81 2.32
CA LYS A 18 6.46 1.35 2.64
C LYS A 18 6.37 2.47 3.67
N ALA A 19 7.43 2.57 4.46
CA ALA A 19 7.77 3.72 5.28
C ALA A 19 9.04 4.35 4.70
N LEU A 20 8.99 5.66 4.44
CA LEU A 20 10.08 6.44 3.87
C LEU A 20 10.53 7.49 4.88
N ASP A 21 11.81 7.82 4.88
CA ASP A 21 12.34 9.02 5.54
C ASP A 21 11.74 10.26 4.86
N GLU A 22 11.22 11.20 5.64
CA GLU A 22 10.52 12.37 5.08
C GLU A 22 11.44 13.36 4.35
N SER A 23 12.72 13.38 4.71
CA SER A 23 13.70 14.34 4.19
C SER A 23 14.43 13.80 2.96
N THR A 24 14.77 12.50 2.98
CA THR A 24 15.58 11.88 1.92
C THR A 24 14.75 11.03 0.95
N GLY A 25 13.57 10.57 1.38
CA GLY A 25 12.77 9.60 0.63
C GLY A 25 13.32 8.17 0.66
N GLU A 26 14.37 7.90 1.46
CA GLU A 26 14.93 6.55 1.62
C GLU A 26 13.89 5.59 2.21
N VAL A 27 13.87 4.35 1.72
CA VAL A 27 12.99 3.31 2.26
C VAL A 27 13.54 2.82 3.61
N LEU A 28 12.89 3.22 4.70
CA LEU A 28 13.22 2.79 6.06
C LEU A 28 12.66 1.39 6.36
N TRP A 29 11.48 1.09 5.83
CA TRP A 29 10.82 -0.21 5.98
C TRP A 29 9.87 -0.48 4.82
N GLN A 30 9.68 -1.75 4.49
CA GLN A 30 8.64 -2.17 3.56
C GLN A 30 8.14 -3.58 3.84
N THR A 31 6.92 -3.86 3.39
CA THR A 31 6.36 -5.20 3.38
C THR A 31 5.53 -5.44 2.12
N THR A 32 5.34 -6.71 1.78
CA THR A 32 4.40 -7.13 0.74
C THR A 32 3.07 -7.44 1.40
N THR A 33 2.01 -6.84 0.88
CA THR A 33 0.63 -7.06 1.30
C THR A 33 -0.03 -8.14 0.42
N GLY A 34 -1.15 -8.69 0.89
CA GLY A 34 -1.87 -9.74 0.16
C GLY A 34 -2.61 -9.24 -1.08
N ASP A 35 -2.75 -7.94 -1.27
CA ASP A 35 -3.46 -7.27 -2.37
C ASP A 35 -3.05 -5.79 -2.39
N ILE A 36 -3.49 -5.01 -3.37
CA ILE A 36 -3.08 -3.61 -3.56
C ILE A 36 -3.44 -2.75 -2.33
N PRO A 37 -2.46 -2.08 -1.69
CA PRO A 37 -2.73 -1.08 -0.65
C PRO A 37 -3.36 0.18 -1.25
N ALA A 38 -4.69 0.16 -1.32
CA ALA A 38 -5.49 1.03 -2.18
C ALA A 38 -6.15 2.22 -1.46
N SER A 39 -5.96 2.34 -0.15
CA SER A 39 -6.55 3.40 0.68
C SER A 39 -5.48 4.34 1.24
N PHE A 40 -5.92 5.49 1.77
CA PHE A 40 -5.04 6.38 2.51
C PHE A 40 -4.73 5.76 3.88
N PRO A 41 -3.44 5.57 4.23
CA PRO A 41 -3.07 5.09 5.55
C PRO A 41 -3.52 6.08 6.63
N ILE A 42 -3.87 5.53 7.79
CA ILE A 42 -4.12 6.30 9.02
C ILE A 42 -3.16 5.84 10.12
N THR A 43 -3.03 6.65 11.16
CA THR A 43 -2.37 6.26 12.42
C THR A 43 -3.24 6.60 13.61
N TYR A 44 -3.15 5.79 14.67
CA TYR A 44 -3.90 5.97 15.91
C TYR A 44 -3.13 5.40 17.11
N MET A 45 -3.56 5.76 18.33
CA MET A 45 -3.03 5.22 19.58
C MET A 45 -4.04 4.28 20.22
N ALA A 46 -3.58 3.13 20.72
CA ALA A 46 -4.36 2.25 21.58
C ALA A 46 -3.45 1.66 22.67
N ASN A 47 -3.87 1.72 23.93
CA ASN A 47 -3.11 1.21 25.08
C ASN A 47 -1.65 1.70 25.12
N GLY A 48 -1.42 2.98 24.81
CA GLY A 48 -0.07 3.57 24.79
C GLY A 48 0.80 3.19 23.60
N LYS A 49 0.29 2.38 22.65
CA LYS A 49 1.02 1.95 21.46
C LYS A 49 0.46 2.61 20.20
N GLN A 50 1.35 3.07 19.32
CA GLN A 50 0.98 3.64 18.02
C GLN A 50 0.80 2.54 17.00
N TYR A 51 -0.26 2.66 16.20
CA TYR A 51 -0.59 1.76 15.11
C TYR A 51 -0.70 2.53 13.80
N VAL A 52 -0.42 1.83 12.70
CA VAL A 52 -0.65 2.30 11.34
C VAL A 52 -1.59 1.31 10.66
N ALA A 53 -2.65 1.81 10.04
CA ALA A 53 -3.66 0.96 9.41
C ALA A 53 -4.02 1.44 8.00
N LEU A 54 -4.36 0.48 7.14
CA LEU A 54 -4.83 0.71 5.79
C LEU A 54 -5.69 -0.45 5.30
N VAL A 55 -6.58 -0.15 4.35
CA VAL A 55 -7.32 -1.15 3.57
C VAL A 55 -6.55 -1.52 2.31
N ILE A 56 -6.47 -2.83 2.03
CA ILE A 56 -5.97 -3.41 0.79
C ILE A 56 -7.11 -3.96 -0.07
N GLY A 57 -6.86 -4.22 -1.35
CA GLY A 57 -7.77 -4.96 -2.25
C GLY A 57 -9.02 -4.20 -2.69
N GLN A 58 -9.07 -2.88 -2.50
CA GLN A 58 -10.16 -2.01 -2.95
C GLN A 58 -9.64 -0.78 -3.72
N PRO A 59 -9.15 -0.96 -4.97
CA PRO A 59 -8.65 0.14 -5.78
C PRO A 59 -9.72 1.21 -6.03
N THR A 60 -9.31 2.48 -6.00
CA THR A 60 -10.18 3.59 -6.41
C THR A 60 -10.52 3.48 -7.90
N ILE A 61 -11.58 4.17 -8.34
CA ILE A 61 -11.99 4.16 -9.75
C ILE A 61 -10.85 4.58 -10.70
N HIS A 62 -9.99 5.50 -10.26
CA HIS A 62 -8.84 5.95 -11.05
C HIS A 62 -7.77 4.86 -11.17
N ALA A 63 -7.40 4.22 -10.06
CA ALA A 63 -6.44 3.13 -10.07
C ALA A 63 -6.97 1.94 -10.88
N GLY A 64 -8.23 1.56 -10.70
CA GLY A 64 -8.88 0.49 -11.46
C GLY A 64 -8.96 0.78 -12.96
N THR A 65 -9.29 2.02 -13.35
CA THR A 65 -9.35 2.41 -14.78
C THR A 65 -7.96 2.40 -15.41
N PHE A 66 -6.96 2.97 -14.73
CA PHE A 66 -5.57 2.96 -15.19
C PHE A 66 -5.06 1.53 -15.35
N MET A 67 -5.27 0.67 -14.36
CA MET A 67 -4.88 -0.74 -14.43
C MET A 67 -5.59 -1.45 -15.58
N GLY A 68 -6.89 -1.25 -15.77
CA GLY A 68 -7.63 -1.82 -16.90
C GLY A 68 -7.04 -1.40 -18.26
N ALA A 69 -6.68 -0.13 -18.42
CA ALA A 69 -6.02 0.36 -19.62
C ALA A 69 -4.62 -0.25 -19.83
N VAL A 70 -3.80 -0.32 -18.78
CA VAL A 70 -2.47 -0.95 -18.83
C VAL A 70 -2.59 -2.43 -19.18
N THR A 71 -3.51 -3.16 -18.56
CA THR A 71 -3.80 -4.56 -18.85
C THR A 71 -4.20 -4.74 -20.32
N ALA A 72 -5.08 -3.90 -20.85
CA ALA A 72 -5.50 -3.97 -22.26
C ALA A 72 -4.34 -3.71 -23.24
N MET A 73 -3.41 -2.80 -22.90
CA MET A 73 -2.26 -2.48 -23.75
C MET A 73 -1.10 -3.47 -23.65
N THR A 74 -0.94 -4.14 -22.50
CA THR A 74 0.24 -4.96 -22.19
C THR A 74 -0.02 -6.48 -22.23
N GLY A 75 -1.21 -6.92 -22.64
CA GLY A 75 -1.55 -8.35 -22.74
C GLY A 75 -2.04 -8.98 -21.43
N GLY A 76 -2.42 -8.15 -20.46
CA GLY A 76 -3.09 -8.57 -19.23
C GLY A 76 -2.27 -9.46 -18.31
N ALA A 77 -2.60 -10.76 -18.26
CA ALA A 77 -2.05 -11.72 -17.30
C ALA A 77 -0.54 -11.95 -17.45
N GLU A 78 0.01 -11.72 -18.64
CA GLU A 78 1.46 -11.80 -18.89
C GLU A 78 2.21 -10.49 -18.58
N GLY A 79 1.48 -9.40 -18.33
CA GLY A 79 2.05 -8.13 -17.93
C GLY A 79 2.56 -8.15 -16.48
N PRO A 80 3.41 -7.18 -16.08
CA PRO A 80 4.03 -7.14 -14.76
C PRO A 80 3.04 -7.08 -13.57
N MET A 81 1.78 -6.76 -13.84
CA MET A 81 0.69 -6.72 -12.85
C MET A 81 -0.08 -8.05 -12.74
N GLY A 82 -0.05 -8.91 -13.76
CA GLY A 82 -0.85 -10.14 -13.82
C GLY A 82 -0.34 -11.30 -12.96
N GLN A 83 0.90 -11.19 -12.45
CA GLN A 83 1.55 -12.22 -11.65
C GLN A 83 1.36 -12.05 -10.14
N LEU A 84 0.69 -10.99 -9.69
CA LEU A 84 0.50 -10.70 -8.27
C LEU A 84 -0.71 -11.46 -7.73
N GLN A 85 -0.51 -12.18 -6.63
CA GLN A 85 -1.60 -12.88 -5.94
C GLN A 85 -2.51 -11.88 -5.24
N ASN A 86 -3.81 -11.93 -5.53
CA ASN A 86 -4.84 -11.08 -4.93
C ASN A 86 -5.61 -11.85 -3.86
N SER A 87 -5.40 -11.47 -2.61
CA SER A 87 -6.03 -12.11 -1.44
C SER A 87 -7.41 -11.51 -1.13
N GLY A 88 -7.81 -10.44 -1.83
CA GLY A 88 -9.07 -9.74 -1.62
C GLY A 88 -8.95 -8.61 -0.58
N ALA A 89 -10.09 -7.97 -0.32
CA ALA A 89 -10.17 -6.80 0.54
C ALA A 89 -9.95 -7.14 2.01
N ALA A 90 -9.09 -6.38 2.69
CA ALA A 90 -8.83 -6.54 4.12
C ALA A 90 -8.35 -5.23 4.78
N LEU A 91 -8.60 -5.09 6.08
CA LEU A 91 -7.93 -4.12 6.94
C LEU A 91 -6.61 -4.72 7.45
N VAL A 92 -5.51 -4.04 7.20
CA VAL A 92 -4.18 -4.43 7.67
C VAL A 92 -3.69 -3.41 8.68
N VAL A 93 -3.09 -3.88 9.77
CA VAL A 93 -2.62 -3.05 10.88
C VAL A 93 -1.19 -3.43 11.24
N TYR A 94 -0.32 -2.43 11.38
CA TYR A 94 1.08 -2.55 11.76
C TYR A 94 1.36 -1.77 13.04
N ALA A 95 2.29 -2.27 13.85
CA ALA A 95 2.91 -1.56 14.96
C ALA A 95 4.33 -2.10 15.17
N LEU A 96 5.18 -1.31 15.82
CA LEU A 96 6.47 -1.79 16.32
C LEU A 96 6.23 -2.88 17.37
N GLU A 97 7.20 -3.76 17.65
CA GLU A 97 7.08 -4.74 18.73
C GLU A 97 7.04 -4.07 20.12
#